data_AF-A0A915CU90-F1
#
_entry.id   AF-A0A915CU90-F1
#
_cell.length_a   1.000
_cell.length_b   1.000
_cell.length_c   1.000
_cell.angle_alpha   90.00
_cell.angle_beta   90.00
_cell.angle_gamma   90.00
#
_symmetry.space_group_name_H-M   'P 1'
#
loop_
_entity.id
_entity.type
_entity.pdbx_description
1 polymer ?
#
loop_
_entity_poly.entity_id
_entity_poly.type
_entity_poly.pdbx_seq_one_letter_code
_entity_poly.pdbx_strand_id
1 'polypeptide(L)'
;MIRSADHLAHYFHTMAVSDLLPNKYALEYLNNKMELYSHADGAPNTCSVDKKLLSIYMDATPSTPSLRDQLYILEKQYTEKPESRTLIFVSTRTCAQKLSEHLGQYLSKCRSLDLFCGKKFAVGFMTSSNQSASTGGQSADIQQDMVKRFAHGDLKILVVTSVAEEGINIAECNLIIKYNNVGSERTLIQRRGRARAKDSRAILLAMDSGVEQQEYENMRKEQMMMQCIRDLQAQTDDVLKKMIADKTEELLQANERKTGNRRNFTNDCR
;
A
#
# COMPACT_ATOMS: atom_id res chain seq x y z
N MET A 1 -10.33 -29.77 -13.82
CA MET A 1 -10.63 -29.34 -12.43
C MET A 1 -9.59 -28.35 -11.88
N ILE A 2 -8.28 -28.51 -12.14
CA ILE A 2 -7.25 -27.53 -11.71
C ILE A 2 -7.40 -26.18 -12.44
N ARG A 3 -7.60 -26.17 -13.76
CA ARG A 3 -7.76 -24.93 -14.54
C ARG A 3 -8.99 -24.08 -14.16
N SER A 4 -10.09 -24.70 -13.74
CA SER A 4 -11.30 -23.97 -13.30
C SER A 4 -11.08 -23.20 -11.99
N ALA A 5 -10.19 -23.69 -11.11
CA ALA A 5 -9.81 -22.97 -9.89
C ALA A 5 -8.97 -21.73 -10.22
N ASP A 6 -8.06 -21.83 -11.20
CA ASP A 6 -7.25 -20.69 -11.65
C ASP A 6 -8.12 -19.60 -12.31
N HIS A 7 -9.10 -19.99 -13.12
CA HIS A 7 -10.08 -19.04 -13.66
C HIS A 7 -10.84 -18.32 -12.54
N LEU A 8 -11.36 -19.07 -11.56
CA LEU A 8 -12.08 -18.48 -10.43
C LEU A 8 -11.19 -17.52 -9.62
N ALA A 9 -9.91 -17.85 -9.44
CA ALA A 9 -8.94 -16.97 -8.79
C ALA A 9 -8.75 -15.65 -9.55
N HIS A 10 -8.72 -15.67 -10.88
CA HIS A 10 -8.66 -14.46 -11.70
C HIS A 10 -9.93 -13.61 -11.60
N TYR A 11 -11.11 -14.22 -11.57
CA TYR A 11 -12.36 -13.50 -11.31
C TYR A 11 -12.36 -12.87 -9.91
N PHE A 12 -11.93 -13.60 -8.88
CA PHE A 12 -11.82 -13.06 -7.53
C PHE A 12 -10.85 -11.88 -7.45
N HIS A 13 -9.67 -12.01 -8.09
CA HIS A 13 -8.72 -10.91 -8.18
C HIS A 13 -9.30 -9.69 -8.92
N THR A 14 -10.08 -9.94 -9.97
CA THR A 14 -10.75 -8.87 -10.75
C THR A 14 -11.73 -8.09 -9.87
N MET A 15 -12.52 -8.77 -9.03
CA MET A 15 -13.40 -8.10 -8.07
C MET A 15 -12.58 -7.23 -7.10
N ALA A 16 -11.51 -7.77 -6.51
CA ALA A 16 -10.66 -7.00 -5.59
C ALA A 16 -10.01 -5.77 -6.26
N VAL A 17 -9.63 -5.87 -7.54
CA VAL A 17 -9.15 -4.72 -8.32
C VAL A 17 -10.29 -3.72 -8.55
N SER A 18 -11.50 -4.21 -8.82
CA SER A 18 -12.69 -3.39 -9.05
C SER A 18 -13.14 -2.61 -7.81
N ASP A 19 -12.84 -3.09 -6.60
CA ASP A 19 -13.12 -2.36 -5.36
C ASP A 19 -12.16 -1.18 -5.19
N LEU A 20 -10.90 -1.37 -5.57
CA LEU A 20 -9.80 -0.41 -5.37
C LEU A 20 -9.65 0.59 -6.53
N LEU A 21 -9.93 0.18 -7.75
CA LEU A 21 -9.59 0.92 -8.96
C LEU A 21 -10.80 1.01 -9.89
N PRO A 22 -10.79 1.98 -10.83
CA PRO A 22 -11.80 2.01 -11.89
C PRO A 22 -11.90 0.68 -12.63
N ASN A 23 -13.13 0.29 -12.94
CA ASN A 23 -13.46 -1.02 -13.51
C ASN A 23 -12.73 -1.33 -14.82
N LYS A 24 -12.30 -0.30 -15.56
CA LYS A 24 -11.42 -0.45 -16.74
C LYS A 24 -10.14 -1.24 -16.43
N TYR A 25 -9.55 -1.08 -15.25
CA TYR A 25 -8.32 -1.77 -14.86
C TYR A 25 -8.56 -3.22 -14.45
N ALA A 26 -9.69 -3.49 -13.79
CA ALA A 26 -10.13 -4.84 -13.47
C ALA A 26 -10.36 -5.64 -14.77
N LEU A 27 -11.01 -5.01 -15.75
CA LEU A 27 -11.27 -5.54 -17.07
C LEU A 27 -9.99 -5.79 -17.88
N GLU A 28 -9.07 -4.83 -17.90
CA GLU A 28 -7.76 -4.98 -18.54
C GLU A 28 -7.02 -6.20 -17.97
N TYR A 29 -7.02 -6.36 -16.64
CA TYR A 29 -6.43 -7.52 -15.99
C TYR A 29 -7.10 -8.83 -16.43
N LEU A 30 -8.43 -8.89 -16.38
CA LEU A 30 -9.16 -10.11 -16.71
C LEU A 30 -8.95 -10.50 -18.18
N ASN A 31 -9.05 -9.56 -19.11
CA ASN A 31 -8.82 -9.82 -20.54
C ASN A 31 -7.40 -10.34 -20.79
N ASN A 32 -6.38 -9.67 -20.26
CA ASN A 32 -4.99 -10.10 -20.41
C ASN A 32 -4.75 -11.51 -19.87
N LYS A 33 -5.42 -11.89 -18.77
CA LYS A 33 -5.31 -13.25 -18.22
C LYS A 33 -6.08 -14.27 -19.03
N MET A 34 -7.29 -13.95 -19.48
CA MET A 34 -8.13 -14.87 -20.25
C MET A 34 -7.56 -15.13 -21.66
N GLU A 35 -6.90 -14.15 -22.29
CA GLU A 35 -6.18 -14.31 -23.56
C GLU A 35 -5.01 -15.31 -23.46
N LEU A 36 -4.32 -15.35 -22.32
CA LEU A 36 -3.25 -16.35 -22.12
C LEU A 36 -3.79 -17.78 -22.13
N TYR A 37 -5.04 -17.99 -21.73
CA TYR A 37 -5.69 -19.29 -21.75
C TYR A 37 -6.28 -19.64 -23.11
N SER A 38 -6.75 -18.66 -23.90
CA SER A 38 -7.29 -18.91 -25.25
C SER A 38 -6.23 -19.33 -26.26
N HIS A 39 -4.99 -18.86 -26.09
CA HIS A 39 -3.86 -19.22 -26.96
C HIS A 39 -3.18 -20.55 -26.57
N ALA A 40 -3.46 -21.08 -25.38
CA ALA A 40 -2.84 -22.32 -24.88
C ALA A 40 -3.61 -23.59 -25.28
N ASP A 41 -4.91 -23.49 -25.60
CA ASP A 41 -5.76 -24.63 -25.96
C ASP A 41 -6.43 -24.38 -27.33
N GLY A 42 -6.21 -25.27 -28.30
CA GLY A 42 -7.01 -25.36 -29.54
C GLY A 42 -8.44 -25.86 -29.31
N ALA A 43 -9.08 -25.47 -28.20
CA ALA A 43 -10.44 -25.86 -27.80
C ALA A 43 -11.44 -24.71 -28.01
N PRO A 44 -12.71 -25.00 -28.32
CA PRO A 44 -13.65 -24.01 -28.85
C PRO A 44 -14.12 -23.03 -27.78
N ASN A 45 -13.94 -21.72 -28.03
CA ASN A 45 -14.76 -20.53 -27.68
C ASN A 45 -15.54 -20.43 -26.34
N THR A 46 -15.38 -21.30 -25.37
CA THR A 46 -16.06 -21.22 -24.06
C THR A 46 -15.38 -20.25 -23.08
N CYS A 47 -14.20 -19.74 -23.43
CA CYS A 47 -13.38 -18.83 -22.64
C CYS A 47 -13.46 -17.37 -23.14
N SER A 48 -14.54 -16.99 -23.83
CA SER A 48 -14.76 -15.57 -24.14
C SER A 48 -15.47 -14.93 -22.96
N VAL A 49 -14.81 -14.01 -22.26
CA VAL A 49 -15.50 -13.04 -21.40
C VAL A 49 -16.60 -12.41 -22.24
N ASP A 50 -17.84 -12.39 -21.77
CA ASP A 50 -18.96 -11.82 -22.52
C ASP A 50 -18.74 -10.30 -22.63
N LYS A 51 -18.12 -9.89 -23.74
CA LYS A 51 -17.71 -8.50 -24.01
C LYS A 51 -18.89 -7.52 -23.91
N LYS A 52 -20.12 -8.01 -24.13
CA LYS A 52 -21.35 -7.20 -24.07
C LYS A 52 -21.81 -6.96 -22.64
N LEU A 53 -21.74 -7.97 -21.77
CA LEU A 53 -22.00 -7.80 -20.33
C LEU A 53 -20.94 -6.88 -19.70
N LEU A 54 -19.70 -7.01 -20.18
CA LEU A 54 -18.55 -6.26 -19.70
C LEU A 54 -18.59 -4.78 -20.10
N SER A 55 -19.05 -4.45 -21.32
CA SER A 55 -19.25 -3.06 -21.73
C SER A 55 -20.37 -2.38 -20.94
N ILE A 56 -21.45 -3.10 -20.64
CA ILE A 56 -22.53 -2.61 -19.78
C ILE A 56 -22.00 -2.32 -18.37
N TYR A 57 -21.12 -3.17 -17.83
CA TYR A 57 -20.49 -2.95 -16.53
C TYR A 57 -19.60 -1.68 -16.50
N MET A 58 -18.87 -1.39 -17.59
CA MET A 58 -18.06 -0.18 -17.72
C MET A 58 -18.89 1.11 -17.70
N ASP A 59 -20.04 1.10 -18.38
CA ASP A 59 -20.92 2.27 -18.48
C ASP A 59 -21.74 2.49 -17.20
N ALA A 60 -22.04 1.42 -16.46
CA ALA A 60 -22.92 1.45 -15.30
C ALA A 60 -22.28 1.98 -14.00
N THR A 61 -20.95 2.09 -13.92
CA THR A 61 -20.25 2.31 -12.65
C THR A 61 -19.38 3.56 -12.69
N PRO A 62 -19.90 4.73 -12.29
CA PRO A 62 -19.06 5.87 -11.96
C PRO A 62 -18.15 5.44 -10.79
N SER A 63 -16.84 5.57 -10.98
CA SER A 63 -15.74 5.51 -10.00
C SER A 63 -16.12 4.98 -8.60
N THR A 64 -15.42 3.96 -8.12
CA THR A 64 -15.63 3.39 -6.77
C THR A 64 -15.76 4.50 -5.72
N PRO A 65 -16.69 4.40 -4.74
CA PRO A 65 -16.92 5.46 -3.75
C PRO A 65 -15.63 5.93 -3.06
N SER A 66 -14.75 4.99 -2.71
CA SER A 66 -13.44 5.28 -2.11
C SER A 66 -12.53 6.12 -3.03
N LEU A 67 -12.55 5.88 -4.34
CA LEU A 67 -11.80 6.70 -5.30
C LEU A 67 -12.41 8.10 -5.44
N ARG A 68 -13.74 8.23 -5.41
CA ARG A 68 -14.42 9.55 -5.42
C ARG A 68 -14.04 10.36 -4.19
N ASP A 69 -14.05 9.74 -3.02
CA ASP A 69 -13.67 10.40 -1.77
C ASP A 69 -12.18 10.79 -1.79
N GLN A 70 -11.32 9.91 -2.31
CA GLN A 70 -9.90 10.23 -2.51
C GLN A 70 -9.71 11.45 -3.41
N LEU A 71 -10.39 11.49 -4.56
CA LEU A 71 -10.31 12.61 -5.49
C LEU A 71 -10.82 13.90 -4.84
N TYR A 72 -11.95 13.86 -4.14
CA TYR A 72 -12.48 15.02 -3.42
C TYR A 72 -11.51 15.54 -2.35
N ILE A 73 -10.89 14.65 -1.57
CA ILE A 73 -9.89 15.02 -0.55
C ILE A 73 -8.69 15.70 -1.20
N LEU A 74 -8.22 15.17 -2.34
CA LEU A 74 -7.10 15.74 -3.09
C LEU A 74 -7.46 17.11 -3.64
N GLU A 75 -8.57 17.24 -4.36
CA GLU A 75 -9.02 18.52 -4.93
C GLU A 75 -9.16 19.60 -3.86
N LYS A 76 -9.78 19.28 -2.72
CA LYS A 76 -9.89 20.20 -1.60
C LYS A 76 -8.52 20.61 -1.04
N GLN A 77 -7.62 19.64 -0.82
CA GLN A 77 -6.28 19.90 -0.29
C GLN A 77 -5.49 20.86 -1.18
N TYR A 78 -5.49 20.62 -2.49
CA TYR A 78 -4.70 21.41 -3.44
C TYR A 78 -5.35 22.72 -3.83
N THR A 79 -6.66 22.85 -3.67
CA THR A 79 -7.37 24.14 -3.77
C THR A 79 -7.04 25.06 -2.59
N GLU A 80 -6.99 24.52 -1.37
CA GLU A 80 -6.67 25.30 -0.16
C GLU A 80 -5.17 25.56 0.00
N LYS A 81 -4.33 24.57 -0.33
CA LYS A 81 -2.87 24.61 -0.16
C LYS A 81 -2.16 24.03 -1.40
N PRO A 82 -1.95 24.81 -2.48
CA PRO A 82 -1.34 24.33 -3.73
C PRO A 82 0.09 23.79 -3.59
N GLU A 83 0.82 24.24 -2.57
CA GLU A 83 2.17 23.75 -2.25
C GLU A 83 2.19 22.44 -1.45
N SER A 84 1.01 21.87 -1.16
CA SER A 84 0.92 20.58 -0.49
C SER A 84 1.63 19.50 -1.28
N ARG A 85 2.13 18.49 -0.55
CA ARG A 85 2.53 17.20 -1.13
C ARG A 85 1.78 16.07 -0.47
N THR A 86 1.38 15.08 -1.27
CA THR A 86 0.58 13.95 -0.82
C THR A 86 1.29 12.62 -1.04
N LEU A 87 1.32 11.81 0.01
CA LEU A 87 1.80 10.44 -0.04
C LEU A 87 0.61 9.48 0.10
N ILE A 88 0.43 8.60 -0.88
CA ILE A 88 -0.68 7.64 -0.92
C ILE A 88 -0.12 6.23 -0.74
N PHE A 89 -0.49 5.55 0.34
CA PHE A 89 -0.11 4.18 0.62
C PHE A 89 -1.11 3.19 0.05
N VAL A 90 -0.61 2.19 -0.67
CA VAL A 90 -1.41 1.10 -1.25
C VAL A 90 -0.78 -0.26 -0.94
N SER A 91 -1.60 -1.30 -0.99
CA SER A 91 -1.18 -2.66 -0.62
C SER A 91 -0.42 -3.39 -1.71
N THR A 92 -0.68 -3.09 -2.99
CA THR A 92 -0.10 -3.83 -4.12
C THR A 92 0.62 -2.92 -5.11
N ARG A 93 1.61 -3.46 -5.80
CA ARG A 93 2.38 -2.74 -6.82
C ARG A 93 1.52 -2.34 -8.01
N THR A 94 0.66 -3.26 -8.47
CA THR A 94 -0.30 -2.99 -9.55
C THR A 94 -1.23 -1.85 -9.18
N CYS A 95 -1.72 -1.81 -7.93
CA CYS A 95 -2.51 -0.70 -7.44
C CYS A 95 -1.71 0.61 -7.46
N ALA A 96 -0.46 0.61 -7.01
CA ALA A 96 0.39 1.81 -7.02
C ALA A 96 0.53 2.40 -8.43
N GLN A 97 0.87 1.55 -9.40
CA GLN A 97 1.04 1.94 -10.79
C GLN A 97 -0.29 2.43 -11.39
N LYS A 98 -1.33 1.60 -11.38
CA LYS A 98 -2.60 1.93 -12.05
C LYS A 98 -3.33 3.10 -11.39
N LEU A 99 -3.23 3.25 -10.06
CA LEU A 99 -3.76 4.42 -9.35
C LEU A 99 -3.02 5.69 -9.75
N SER A 100 -1.68 5.66 -9.81
CA SER A 100 -0.90 6.83 -10.23
C SER A 100 -1.23 7.27 -11.66
N GLU A 101 -1.39 6.31 -12.58
CA GLU A 101 -1.82 6.57 -13.96
C GLU A 101 -3.22 7.18 -13.99
N HIS A 102 -4.16 6.64 -13.19
CA HIS A 102 -5.52 7.15 -13.12
C HIS A 102 -5.58 8.58 -12.59
N LEU A 103 -4.90 8.85 -11.47
CA LEU A 103 -4.82 10.17 -10.85
C LEU A 103 -4.15 11.17 -11.79
N GLY A 104 -3.06 10.80 -12.47
CA GLY A 104 -2.41 11.66 -13.47
C GLY A 104 -3.36 12.01 -14.64
N GLN A 105 -4.12 11.03 -15.15
CA GLN A 105 -5.11 11.26 -16.21
C GLN A 105 -6.30 12.11 -15.75
N TYR A 106 -6.75 11.94 -14.52
CA TYR A 106 -7.87 12.70 -13.97
C TYR A 106 -7.46 14.14 -13.68
N LEU A 107 -6.37 14.34 -12.94
CA LEU A 107 -5.93 15.65 -12.47
C LEU A 107 -5.41 16.53 -13.61
N SER A 108 -4.86 15.94 -14.68
CA SER A 108 -4.52 16.69 -15.91
C SER A 108 -5.73 17.21 -16.69
N LYS A 109 -6.95 16.73 -16.40
CA LYS A 109 -8.20 17.26 -16.97
C LYS A 109 -8.85 18.29 -16.05
N CYS A 110 -8.48 18.33 -14.78
CA CYS A 110 -9.02 19.27 -13.81
C CYS A 110 -8.39 20.66 -14.00
N ARG A 111 -9.04 21.48 -14.85
CA ARG A 111 -8.62 22.87 -15.14
C ARG A 111 -8.47 23.74 -13.89
N SER A 112 -9.24 23.45 -12.84
CA SER A 112 -9.13 24.12 -11.54
C SER A 112 -7.73 23.97 -10.93
N LEU A 113 -7.16 22.76 -10.94
CA LEU A 113 -5.85 22.49 -10.35
C LEU A 113 -4.69 23.03 -11.18
N ASP A 114 -4.81 23.03 -12.50
CA ASP A 114 -3.82 23.64 -13.41
C ASP A 114 -3.66 25.16 -13.17
N LEU A 115 -4.76 25.85 -12.81
CA LEU A 115 -4.73 27.29 -12.50
C LEU A 115 -3.99 27.61 -11.19
N PHE A 116 -4.15 26.77 -10.16
CA PHE A 116 -3.60 27.04 -8.83
C PHE A 116 -2.15 26.56 -8.65
N CYS A 117 -1.72 25.53 -9.39
CA CYS A 117 -0.44 24.89 -9.12
C CYS A 117 0.73 25.39 -9.98
N GLY A 118 0.50 26.13 -11.08
CA GLY A 118 1.54 26.78 -11.93
C GLY A 118 2.51 25.83 -12.66
N LYS A 119 2.74 24.63 -12.12
CA LYS A 119 3.45 23.47 -12.68
C LYS A 119 2.44 22.38 -13.03
N LYS A 120 2.73 21.59 -14.07
CA LYS A 120 1.96 20.38 -14.40
C LYS A 120 1.85 19.51 -13.14
N PHE A 121 0.62 19.19 -12.76
CA PHE A 121 0.33 18.36 -11.61
C PHE A 121 0.85 16.93 -11.86
N ALA A 122 2.05 16.63 -11.36
CA ALA A 122 2.69 15.35 -11.63
C ALA A 122 2.46 14.36 -10.49
N VAL A 123 2.03 13.16 -10.89
CA VAL A 123 1.79 12.01 -10.02
C VAL A 123 2.82 10.93 -10.35
N GLY A 124 3.51 10.43 -9.34
CA GLY A 124 4.46 9.32 -9.46
C GLY A 124 4.02 8.11 -8.64
N PHE A 125 4.69 6.98 -8.87
CA PHE A 125 4.56 5.80 -8.01
C PHE A 125 5.92 5.23 -7.64
N MET A 126 5.97 4.56 -6.48
CA MET A 126 7.15 3.86 -6.01
C MET A 126 6.83 2.48 -5.46
N THR A 127 7.56 1.47 -5.93
CA THR A 127 7.39 0.06 -5.55
C THR A 127 8.74 -0.58 -5.22
N SER A 128 8.74 -1.69 -4.47
CA SER A 128 9.98 -2.32 -4.00
C SER A 128 10.88 -2.88 -5.12
N SER A 129 12.19 -2.90 -4.85
CA SER A 129 13.26 -3.24 -5.80
C SER A 129 13.55 -4.74 -5.95
N ASN A 130 13.01 -5.59 -5.08
CA ASN A 130 13.37 -7.02 -4.99
C ASN A 130 12.88 -7.92 -6.15
N GLN A 131 12.37 -7.37 -7.25
CA GLN A 131 11.91 -8.16 -8.40
C GLN A 131 12.17 -7.44 -9.72
N SER A 132 12.20 -8.21 -10.82
CA SER A 132 12.37 -7.70 -12.18
C SER A 132 11.33 -6.63 -12.54
N ALA A 133 11.72 -5.73 -13.45
CA ALA A 133 10.85 -4.67 -13.99
C ALA A 133 9.54 -5.23 -14.60
N SER A 134 9.58 -6.47 -15.13
CA SER A 134 8.41 -7.18 -15.67
C SER A 134 7.31 -7.45 -14.64
N THR A 135 7.65 -7.44 -13.35
CA THR A 135 6.73 -7.69 -12.21
C THR A 135 6.48 -6.41 -11.40
N GLY A 136 6.72 -5.25 -12.02
CA GLY A 136 6.46 -3.93 -11.43
C GLY A 136 7.43 -3.51 -10.33
N GLY A 137 8.65 -4.08 -10.30
CA GLY A 137 9.74 -3.60 -9.43
C GLY A 137 10.46 -2.40 -10.04
N GLN A 138 10.94 -1.47 -9.20
CA GLN A 138 11.74 -0.32 -9.63
C GLN A 138 13.19 -0.46 -9.13
N SER A 139 14.16 -0.04 -9.94
CA SER A 139 15.56 0.02 -9.51
C SER A 139 15.73 1.07 -8.41
N ALA A 140 16.77 0.91 -7.58
CA ALA A 140 17.09 1.86 -6.52
C ALA A 140 17.28 3.29 -7.06
N ASP A 141 17.90 3.43 -8.23
CA ASP A 141 18.11 4.73 -8.87
C ASP A 141 16.79 5.43 -9.23
N ILE A 142 15.81 4.67 -9.76
CA ILE A 142 14.47 5.20 -10.08
C ILE A 142 13.76 5.63 -8.80
N GLN A 143 13.81 4.82 -7.75
CA GLN A 143 13.23 5.17 -6.46
C GLN A 143 13.86 6.46 -5.90
N GLN A 144 15.19 6.58 -5.96
CA GLN A 144 15.89 7.75 -5.49
C GLN A 144 15.54 9.01 -6.31
N ASP A 145 15.38 8.89 -7.63
CA ASP A 145 14.89 9.98 -8.49
C ASP A 145 13.47 10.40 -8.10
N MET A 146 12.55 9.45 -7.91
CA MET A 146 11.18 9.74 -7.48
C MET A 146 11.15 10.46 -6.11
N VAL A 147 11.95 10.01 -5.15
CA VAL A 147 12.08 10.65 -3.84
C VAL A 147 12.64 12.07 -3.97
N LYS A 148 13.67 12.28 -4.79
CA LYS A 148 14.24 13.61 -5.04
C LYS A 148 13.22 14.54 -5.70
N ARG A 149 12.54 14.10 -6.75
CA ARG A 149 11.54 14.90 -7.46
C ARG A 149 10.34 15.23 -6.58
N PHE A 150 9.93 14.30 -5.72
CA PHE A 150 8.90 14.55 -4.72
C PHE A 150 9.35 15.59 -3.69
N ALA A 151 10.58 15.49 -3.19
CA ALA A 151 11.12 16.44 -2.24
C ALA A 151 11.21 17.88 -2.81
N HIS A 152 11.69 18.01 -4.05
CA HIS A 152 11.76 19.29 -4.76
C HIS A 152 10.39 19.84 -5.20
N GLY A 153 9.30 19.09 -5.00
CA GLY A 153 7.93 19.49 -5.37
C GLY A 153 7.62 19.36 -6.86
N ASP A 154 8.48 18.68 -7.63
CA ASP A 154 8.23 18.34 -9.03
C ASP A 154 7.22 17.20 -9.16
N LEU A 155 7.08 16.35 -8.14
CA LEU A 155 5.96 15.44 -7.95
C LEU A 155 5.12 15.93 -6.77
N LYS A 156 3.84 16.20 -7.01
CA LYS A 156 2.91 16.62 -5.94
C LYS A 156 2.32 15.41 -5.21
N ILE A 157 2.04 14.34 -5.95
CA ILE A 157 1.52 13.08 -5.40
C ILE A 157 2.50 11.95 -5.66
N LEU A 158 2.78 11.14 -4.63
CA LEU A 158 3.53 9.91 -4.75
C LEU A 158 2.71 8.74 -4.20
N VAL A 159 2.46 7.72 -5.03
CA VAL A 159 1.75 6.50 -4.64
C VAL A 159 2.76 5.39 -4.32
N VAL A 160 2.77 4.88 -3.09
CA VAL A 160 3.82 3.96 -2.62
C VAL A 160 3.26 2.71 -1.97
N THR A 161 3.99 1.61 -2.10
CA THR A 161 3.70 0.39 -1.32
C THR A 161 4.36 0.46 0.05
N SER A 162 3.85 -0.31 1.03
CA SER A 162 4.39 -0.33 2.40
C SER A 162 5.90 -0.68 2.47
N VAL A 163 6.41 -1.45 1.50
CA VAL A 163 7.84 -1.80 1.42
C VAL A 163 8.70 -0.67 0.84
N ALA A 164 8.10 0.20 0.03
CA ALA A 164 8.80 1.32 -0.59
C ALA A 164 8.84 2.57 0.31
N GLU A 165 8.25 2.53 1.51
CA GLU A 165 8.26 3.65 2.46
C GLU A 165 9.67 3.98 2.99
N GLU A 166 10.53 2.97 3.10
CA GLU A 166 11.84 3.10 3.72
C GLU A 166 12.75 4.00 2.87
N GLY A 167 13.04 5.21 3.38
CA GLY A 167 13.85 6.21 2.69
C GLY A 167 13.09 7.44 2.18
N ILE A 168 11.75 7.44 2.24
CA ILE A 168 10.97 8.64 1.94
C ILE A 168 11.04 9.61 3.12
N ASN A 169 11.45 10.86 2.86
CA ASN A 169 11.38 11.91 3.85
C ASN A 169 9.95 12.45 3.98
N ILE A 170 9.20 11.91 4.95
CA ILE A 170 7.79 12.29 5.21
C ILE A 170 7.67 13.74 5.74
N ALA A 171 8.77 14.40 6.16
CA ALA A 171 8.73 15.76 6.72
C ALA A 171 8.19 16.81 5.76
N GLU A 172 8.25 16.52 4.46
CA GLU A 172 7.79 17.41 3.40
C GLU A 172 6.35 17.09 2.95
N CYS A 173 5.73 16.02 3.46
CA CYS A 173 4.34 15.66 3.16
C CYS A 173 3.36 16.40 4.07
N ASN A 174 2.30 16.97 3.48
CA ASN A 174 1.21 17.63 4.23
C ASN A 174 -0.02 16.71 4.35
N LEU A 175 -0.15 15.74 3.45
CA LEU A 175 -1.26 14.80 3.43
C LEU A 175 -0.75 13.37 3.23
N ILE A 176 -1.16 12.47 4.11
CA ILE A 176 -0.96 11.03 3.96
C ILE A 176 -2.33 10.38 3.77
N ILE A 177 -2.47 9.59 2.71
CA ILE A 177 -3.67 8.79 2.46
C ILE A 177 -3.29 7.32 2.55
N LYS A 178 -3.95 6.57 3.43
CA LYS A 178 -3.88 5.11 3.46
C LYS A 178 -5.04 4.56 2.65
N TYR A 179 -4.77 4.07 1.45
CA TYR A 179 -5.80 3.59 0.52
C TYR A 179 -5.97 2.08 0.67
N ASN A 180 -6.97 1.69 1.48
CA ASN A 180 -7.24 0.33 1.90
C ASN A 180 -5.98 -0.45 2.33
N ASN A 181 -5.06 0.25 3.00
CA ASN A 181 -3.76 -0.27 3.42
C ASN A 181 -3.52 0.07 4.88
N VAL A 182 -3.43 -0.97 5.70
CA VAL A 182 -3.07 -0.85 7.12
C VAL A 182 -1.73 -1.52 7.30
N GLY A 183 -0.72 -0.71 7.65
CA GLY A 183 0.63 -1.18 7.96
C GLY A 183 0.71 -1.82 9.35
N SER A 184 1.92 -2.07 9.85
CA SER A 184 2.15 -2.42 11.26
C SER A 184 2.23 -1.18 12.15
N GLU A 185 2.21 -1.37 13.48
CA GLU A 185 2.35 -0.31 14.49
C GLU A 185 3.59 0.57 14.27
N ARG A 186 4.72 -0.03 13.86
CA ARG A 186 5.98 0.67 13.53
C ARG A 186 5.81 1.73 12.43
N THR A 187 4.94 1.42 11.48
CA THR A 187 4.63 2.28 10.34
C THR A 187 3.94 3.57 10.80
N LEU A 188 3.10 3.51 11.85
CA LEU A 188 2.43 4.71 12.40
C LEU A 188 3.43 5.66 13.08
N ILE A 189 4.34 5.10 13.88
CA ILE A 189 5.34 5.83 14.66
C ILE A 189 6.38 6.48 13.76
N GLN A 190 6.86 5.76 12.73
CA GLN A 190 7.79 6.31 11.73
C GLN A 190 7.13 7.43 10.91
N ARG A 191 5.84 7.29 10.58
CA ARG A 191 5.07 8.33 9.87
C ARG A 191 4.88 9.58 10.72
N ARG A 192 4.53 9.45 12.00
CA ARG A 192 4.37 10.60 12.93
C ARG A 192 5.71 11.24 13.31
N GLY A 193 6.75 10.46 13.57
CA GLY A 193 8.08 10.97 13.94
C GLY A 193 8.79 11.71 12.79
N ARG A 194 8.40 11.43 11.54
CA ARG A 194 8.92 12.08 10.33
C ARG A 194 8.00 13.18 9.79
N ALA A 195 6.70 13.16 10.07
CA ALA A 195 5.77 14.24 9.74
C ALA A 195 5.99 15.46 10.67
N ARG A 196 6.99 16.29 10.35
CA ARG A 196 7.36 17.50 11.10
C ARG A 196 6.80 18.79 10.51
N ALA A 197 6.09 18.72 9.38
CA ALA A 197 5.40 19.88 8.84
C ALA A 197 4.24 20.28 9.78
N LYS A 198 4.16 21.56 10.15
CA LYS A 198 2.94 22.13 10.74
C LYS A 198 1.75 21.79 9.82
N ASP A 199 0.67 21.29 10.40
CA ASP A 199 -0.59 20.91 9.72
C ASP A 199 -0.57 19.62 8.85
N SER A 200 0.34 18.67 9.08
CA SER A 200 0.25 17.37 8.38
C SER A 200 -0.95 16.55 8.87
N ARG A 201 -1.75 15.98 7.95
CA ARG A 201 -2.87 15.08 8.29
C ARG A 201 -2.74 13.71 7.62
N ALA A 202 -3.16 12.66 8.32
CA ALA A 202 -3.24 11.30 7.80
C ALA A 202 -4.70 10.84 7.77
N ILE A 203 -5.12 10.25 6.65
CA ILE A 203 -6.50 9.78 6.43
C ILE A 203 -6.45 8.31 6.02
N LEU A 204 -7.30 7.48 6.61
CA LEU A 204 -7.56 6.11 6.16
C LEU A 204 -8.82 6.10 5.31
N LEU A 205 -8.69 5.58 4.08
CA LEU A 205 -9.82 5.23 3.23
C LEU A 205 -9.96 3.70 3.28
N ALA A 206 -10.78 3.23 4.24
CA ALA A 206 -11.08 1.81 4.42
C ALA A 206 -12.26 1.39 3.52
N MET A 207 -12.16 0.21 2.92
CA MET A 207 -13.24 -0.36 2.11
C MET A 207 -14.09 -1.37 2.87
N ASP A 208 -13.59 -1.85 4.00
CA ASP A 208 -14.30 -2.75 4.90
C ASP A 208 -13.98 -2.42 6.37
N SER A 209 -14.82 -2.93 7.27
CA SER A 209 -14.69 -2.72 8.71
C SER A 209 -13.48 -3.45 9.32
N GLY A 210 -12.97 -4.48 8.67
CA GLY A 210 -11.78 -5.21 9.11
C GLY A 210 -10.52 -4.34 9.03
N VAL A 211 -10.37 -3.59 7.94
CA VAL A 211 -9.29 -2.62 7.74
C VAL A 211 -9.38 -1.49 8.78
N GLU A 212 -10.58 -0.98 9.05
CA GLU A 212 -10.79 0.02 10.10
C GLU A 212 -10.40 -0.52 11.49
N GLN A 213 -10.87 -1.71 11.84
CA GLN A 213 -10.58 -2.35 13.12
C GLN A 213 -9.08 -2.59 13.32
N GLN A 214 -8.39 -3.03 12.27
CA GLN A 214 -6.95 -3.25 12.31
C GLN A 214 -6.17 -1.95 12.57
N GLU A 215 -6.62 -0.83 12.00
CA GLU A 215 -6.02 0.49 12.27
C GLU A 215 -6.22 0.91 13.74
N TYR A 216 -7.41 0.71 14.31
CA TYR A 216 -7.66 0.97 15.73
C TYR A 216 -6.76 0.13 16.64
N GLU A 217 -6.56 -1.15 16.32
CA GLU A 217 -5.65 -2.01 17.06
C GLU A 217 -4.20 -1.52 16.98
N ASN A 218 -3.77 -1.06 15.82
CA ASN A 218 -2.44 -0.49 15.63
C ASN A 218 -2.24 0.80 16.44
N MET A 219 -3.24 1.67 16.48
CA MET A 219 -3.22 2.88 17.33
C MET A 219 -3.10 2.50 18.81
N ARG A 220 -3.82 1.47 19.27
CA ARG A 220 -3.73 0.99 20.65
C ARG A 220 -2.36 0.41 20.98
N LYS A 221 -1.79 -0.38 20.06
CA LYS A 221 -0.42 -0.93 20.19
C LYS A 221 0.63 0.18 20.27
N GLU A 222 0.49 1.24 19.47
CA GLU A 222 1.38 2.42 19.54
C GLU A 222 1.31 3.09 20.92
N GLN A 223 0.10 3.32 21.45
CA GLN A 223 -0.08 3.94 22.77
C GLN A 223 0.58 3.12 23.87
N MET A 224 0.39 1.79 23.86
CA MET A 224 1.03 0.88 24.80
C MET A 224 2.55 0.93 24.68
N MET A 225 3.08 0.90 23.45
CA MET A 225 4.53 0.99 23.22
C MET A 225 5.12 2.29 23.77
N MET A 226 4.45 3.43 23.53
CA MET A 226 4.89 4.73 24.06
C MET A 226 4.84 4.79 25.59
N GLN A 227 3.87 4.12 26.21
CA GLN A 227 3.82 3.97 27.66
C GLN A 227 4.99 3.14 28.17
N CYS A 228 5.25 1.97 27.57
CA CYS A 228 6.39 1.14 27.94
C CYS A 228 7.73 1.88 27.81
N ILE A 229 7.93 2.68 26.76
CA ILE A 229 9.16 3.48 26.59
C ILE A 229 9.32 4.47 27.75
N ARG A 230 8.24 5.18 28.12
CA ARG A 230 8.28 6.11 29.27
C ARG A 230 8.60 5.38 30.57
N ASP A 231 7.96 4.24 30.80
CA ASP A 231 8.16 3.45 32.00
C ASP A 231 9.60 2.94 32.09
N LEU A 232 10.18 2.49 30.97
CA LEU A 232 11.58 2.07 30.89
C LEU A 232 12.56 3.22 31.12
N GLN A 233 12.28 4.41 30.57
CA GLN A 233 13.11 5.61 30.76
C GLN A 233 13.06 6.15 32.19
N ALA A 234 12.01 5.83 32.95
CA ALA A 234 11.89 6.20 34.35
C ALA A 234 12.64 5.24 35.30
N GLN A 235 13.09 4.08 34.82
CA GLN A 235 13.88 3.14 35.60
C GLN A 235 15.36 3.56 35.66
N THR A 236 16.07 3.10 36.69
CA THR A 236 17.52 3.26 36.78
C THR A 236 18.23 2.23 35.91
N ASP A 237 19.45 2.57 35.48
CA ASP A 237 20.28 1.70 34.63
C ASP A 237 20.50 0.30 35.22
N ASP A 238 20.63 0.19 36.54
CA ASP A 238 20.87 -1.10 37.20
C ASP A 238 19.65 -2.02 37.16
N VAL A 239 18.44 -1.46 37.32
CA VAL A 239 17.19 -2.21 37.17
C VAL A 239 17.02 -2.67 35.72
N LEU A 240 17.34 -1.78 34.77
CA LEU A 240 17.24 -2.09 33.35
C LEU A 240 18.21 -3.22 32.94
N LYS A 241 19.47 -3.16 33.40
CA LYS A 241 20.47 -4.21 33.17
C LYS A 241 20.00 -5.56 33.70
N LYS A 242 19.41 -5.58 34.90
CA LYS A 242 18.87 -6.81 35.50
C LYS A 242 17.71 -7.37 34.67
N MET A 243 16.75 -6.54 34.27
CA MET A 243 15.65 -6.95 33.39
C MET A 243 16.13 -7.52 32.06
N ILE A 244 17.17 -6.92 31.46
CA ILE A 244 17.77 -7.42 30.21
C ILE A 244 18.42 -8.79 30.43
N ALA A 245 19.16 -8.97 31.53
CA ALA A 245 19.79 -10.25 31.86
C ALA A 245 18.75 -11.36 32.04
N ASP A 246 17.72 -11.11 32.87
CA ASP A 246 16.63 -12.05 33.12
C ASP A 246 15.91 -12.43 31.81
N LYS A 247 15.64 -11.46 30.94
CA LYS A 247 14.96 -11.72 29.66
C LYS A 247 15.84 -12.46 28.65
N THR A 248 17.14 -12.20 28.66
CA THR A 248 18.11 -12.91 27.81
C THR A 248 18.19 -14.37 28.21
N GLU A 249 18.19 -14.66 29.51
CA GLU A 249 18.18 -16.03 30.02
C GLU A 249 16.88 -16.77 29.67
N GLU A 250 15.72 -16.14 29.81
CA GLU A 250 14.45 -16.71 29.36
C GLU A 250 14.45 -17.07 27.86
N LEU A 251 15.00 -16.19 27.02
CA LEU A 251 15.06 -16.42 25.57
C LEU A 251 15.99 -17.58 25.20
N LEU A 252 17.13 -17.70 25.89
CA LEU A 252 18.05 -18.82 25.71
C LEU A 252 17.37 -20.14 26.08
N GLN A 253 16.72 -20.21 27.25
CA GLN A 253 15.98 -21.41 27.67
C GLN A 253 14.83 -21.76 26.71
N ALA A 254 14.12 -20.75 26.17
CA ALA A 254 13.05 -20.97 25.20
C ALA A 254 13.59 -21.51 23.86
N ASN A 255 14.75 -21.03 23.40
CA ASN A 255 15.39 -21.51 22.18
C ASN A 255 15.94 -22.93 22.34
N GLU A 256 16.53 -23.25 23.49
CA GLU A 256 17.00 -24.61 23.80
C GLU A 256 15.85 -25.62 23.76
N ARG A 257 14.71 -25.30 24.37
CA ARG A 257 13.48 -26.12 24.31
C ARG A 257 13.00 -26.35 22.87
N LYS A 258 13.07 -25.32 22.01
CA LYS A 258 12.70 -25.44 20.58
C LYS A 258 13.69 -26.31 19.79
N THR A 259 14.99 -26.23 20.09
CA THR A 259 16.01 -27.05 19.42
C THR A 259 16.02 -28.51 19.91
N GLY A 260 15.71 -28.77 21.18
CA GLY A 260 15.57 -30.12 21.73
C GLY A 260 14.40 -30.87 21.11
N ASN A 261 13.25 -30.21 20.94
CA ASN A 261 12.09 -30.81 20.25
C ASN A 261 12.37 -31.12 18.76
N ARG A 262 13.18 -30.32 18.06
CA ARG A 262 13.55 -30.61 16.66
C ARG A 262 14.46 -31.83 16.50
N ARG A 263 15.34 -32.12 17.48
CA ARG A 263 16.23 -33.31 17.45
C ARG A 263 15.49 -34.61 17.76
N ASN A 264 14.45 -34.57 18.58
CA ASN A 264 13.64 -35.75 18.89
C ASN A 264 12.76 -36.18 17.69
N PHE A 265 12.27 -35.24 16.89
CA PHE A 265 11.51 -35.56 15.67
C PHE A 265 12.35 -36.20 14.54
N THR A 266 13.67 -35.99 14.52
CA THR A 266 14.55 -36.61 13.51
C THR A 266 15.02 -38.02 13.87
N ASN A 267 14.89 -38.42 15.14
CA ASN A 267 15.31 -39.75 15.61
C ASN A 267 14.18 -40.80 15.58
N ASP A 268 12.91 -40.39 15.43
CA ASP A 268 11.74 -41.29 15.31
C ASP A 268 11.42 -41.70 13.85
N CYS A 269 12.27 -41.38 12.87
CA CYS A 269 12.12 -41.78 11.46
C CYS A 269 13.25 -42.70 10.95
N ARG A 270 13.85 -43.52 11.82
CA ARG A 270 14.79 -44.59 11.41
C ARG A 270 14.31 -45.96 11.84
#